data_AF-A0A2N0RI83-F1
#
_entry.id   AF-A0A2N0RI83-F1
#
_cell.length_a   1.000
_cell.length_b   1.000
_cell.length_c   1.000
_cell.angle_alpha   90.00
_cell.angle_beta   90.00
_cell.angle_gamma   90.00
#
_symmetry.space_group_name_H-M   'P 1'
#
loop_
_entity.id
_entity.type
_entity.pdbx_description
1 polymer ?
#
loop_
_entity_poly.entity_id
_entity_poly.type
_entity_poly.pdbx_seq_one_letter_code
_entity_poly.pdbx_strand_id
1 'polypeptide(L)'
;PTPIRASTPITPMQIDDEYCNFEERDERYLTIEKFNYTMKLLDEKITSIYRLCRRISEQQRLDSQTIQRLVVVDELSDEFWNRAYKKVSKELIPKILFPSDTEYREALEKYLAEHASHYIENLGRNTWVSLFESKLLPEIKNKCQSKRNDLAANIRNTIFSNFGEQKLECVDSSASSKKVAEWKKSAKTREAY
;
A
#
# COMPACT_ATOMS: atom_id res chain seq x y z
N PRO A 1 -31.29 -3.78 83.09
CA PRO A 1 -32.09 -2.59 83.45
C PRO A 1 -31.54 -1.33 82.78
N THR A 2 -32.24 -0.82 81.76
CA THR A 2 -32.06 0.56 81.29
C THR A 2 -33.40 1.06 80.76
N PRO A 3 -33.82 2.29 81.12
CA PRO A 3 -35.21 2.72 81.03
C PRO A 3 -35.53 3.43 79.71
N ILE A 4 -36.81 3.33 79.35
CA ILE A 4 -37.47 4.12 78.31
C ILE A 4 -37.47 5.59 78.74
N ARG A 5 -36.95 6.50 77.91
CA ARG A 5 -37.06 7.94 78.12
C ARG A 5 -38.07 8.53 77.12
N ALA A 6 -39.11 9.11 77.69
CA ALA A 6 -40.23 9.74 77.00
C ALA A 6 -39.82 10.97 76.17
N SER A 7 -40.55 11.18 75.06
CA SER A 7 -40.47 12.34 74.19
C SER A 7 -40.91 13.63 74.89
N THR A 8 -40.14 14.69 74.71
CA THR A 8 -40.51 16.06 75.11
C THR A 8 -41.12 16.80 73.90
N PRO A 9 -42.16 17.65 74.09
CA PRO A 9 -42.83 18.33 72.98
C PRO A 9 -41.96 19.46 72.41
N ILE A 10 -42.03 19.64 71.09
CA ILE A 10 -41.36 20.73 70.38
C ILE A 10 -42.15 22.02 70.63
N THR A 11 -41.56 23.00 71.30
CA THR A 11 -42.06 24.38 71.34
C THR A 11 -41.85 25.06 69.99
N PRO A 12 -42.82 25.85 69.49
CA PRO A 12 -42.66 26.58 68.23
C PRO A 12 -41.56 27.63 68.39
N MET A 13 -40.65 27.66 67.43
CA MET A 13 -39.60 28.67 67.34
C MET A 13 -40.27 30.02 67.01
N GLN A 14 -40.16 30.99 67.92
CA GLN A 14 -40.56 32.36 67.66
C GLN A 14 -39.59 32.94 66.62
N ILE A 15 -40.13 33.48 65.53
CA ILE A 15 -39.35 34.18 64.51
C ILE A 15 -39.28 35.63 64.98
N ASP A 16 -38.09 36.07 65.37
CA ASP A 16 -37.81 37.49 65.58
C ASP A 16 -37.69 38.16 64.20
N ASP A 17 -38.56 39.13 63.93
CA ASP A 17 -38.56 39.98 62.74
C ASP A 17 -37.39 40.98 62.77
N GLU A 18 -36.15 40.47 62.86
CA GLU A 18 -34.96 41.31 62.73
C GLU A 18 -34.61 41.49 61.24
N TYR A 19 -34.96 42.68 60.78
CA TYR A 19 -34.83 43.24 59.43
C TYR A 19 -33.39 43.16 58.90
N CYS A 20 -33.01 42.04 58.30
CA CYS A 20 -31.84 41.97 57.43
C CYS A 20 -32.15 42.69 56.11
N ASN A 21 -31.85 43.99 56.06
CA ASN A 21 -31.60 44.70 54.79
C ASN A 21 -30.34 44.10 54.14
N PHE A 22 -30.49 42.95 53.50
CA PHE A 22 -29.67 42.63 52.34
C PHE A 22 -30.30 43.39 51.19
N GLU A 23 -29.61 44.42 50.69
CA GLU A 23 -29.84 44.89 49.33
C GLU A 23 -29.55 43.71 48.40
N GLU A 24 -30.58 42.90 48.16
CA GLU A 24 -30.65 41.93 47.09
C GLU A 24 -30.66 42.77 45.81
N ARG A 25 -29.46 43.11 45.32
CA ARG A 25 -29.29 43.56 43.93
C ARG A 25 -29.58 42.37 43.04
N ASP A 26 -30.87 42.19 42.85
CA ASP A 26 -31.47 41.21 42.01
C ASP A 26 -31.12 41.55 40.56
N GLU A 27 -30.05 40.97 40.03
CA GLU A 27 -29.88 40.82 38.59
C GLU A 27 -30.93 39.79 38.08
N ARG A 28 -32.24 40.03 38.31
CA ARG A 28 -33.34 39.15 37.85
C ARG A 28 -33.46 39.06 36.33
N TYR A 29 -32.82 39.96 35.61
CA TYR A 29 -33.02 40.12 34.17
C TYR A 29 -31.69 40.06 33.42
N LEU A 30 -31.63 39.18 32.42
CA LEU A 30 -30.53 39.11 31.47
C LEU A 30 -30.38 40.45 30.76
N THR A 31 -29.22 41.10 30.90
CA THR A 31 -28.97 42.36 30.19
C THR A 31 -28.78 42.10 28.70
N ILE A 32 -29.19 43.06 27.88
CA ILE A 32 -29.07 42.98 26.41
C ILE A 32 -27.61 42.73 25.99
N GLU A 33 -26.64 43.30 26.71
CA GLU A 33 -25.21 43.07 26.47
C GLU A 33 -24.80 41.61 26.74
N LYS A 34 -25.22 41.03 27.87
CA LYS A 34 -24.97 39.61 28.19
C LYS A 34 -25.61 38.68 27.15
N PHE A 35 -26.82 39.00 26.68
CA PHE A 35 -27.50 38.24 25.61
C PHE A 35 -26.76 38.31 24.27
N ASN A 36 -26.34 39.51 23.84
CA ASN A 36 -25.62 39.68 22.58
C ASN A 36 -24.26 39.00 22.61
N TYR A 37 -23.57 39.04 23.75
CA TYR A 37 -22.31 38.34 23.96
C TYR A 37 -22.48 36.82 23.84
N THR A 38 -23.49 36.24 24.52
CA THR A 38 -23.74 34.79 24.43
C THR A 38 -24.17 34.38 23.03
N MET A 39 -24.97 35.19 22.34
CA MET A 39 -25.38 34.92 20.96
C MET A 39 -24.19 34.91 20.00
N LYS A 40 -23.29 35.88 20.11
CA LYS A 40 -22.05 35.92 19.31
C LYS A 40 -21.17 34.70 19.59
N LEU A 41 -21.00 34.35 20.87
CA LEU A 41 -20.22 33.17 21.25
C LEU A 41 -20.85 31.88 20.66
N LEU A 42 -22.17 31.75 20.70
CA LEU A 42 -22.89 30.63 20.09
C LEU A 42 -22.68 30.59 18.58
N ASP A 43 -22.79 31.71 17.88
CA ASP A 43 -22.55 31.80 16.44
C ASP A 43 -21.12 31.36 16.05
N GLU A 44 -20.12 31.80 16.81
CA GLU A 44 -18.72 31.38 16.62
C GLU A 44 -18.54 29.88 16.85
N LYS A 45 -19.18 29.31 17.88
CA LYS A 45 -19.14 27.87 18.17
C LYS A 45 -19.85 27.06 17.08
N ILE A 46 -21.02 27.51 16.64
CA ILE A 46 -21.79 26.89 15.55
C ILE A 46 -20.96 26.90 14.26
N THR A 47 -20.36 28.03 13.91
CA THR A 47 -19.46 28.16 12.75
C THR A 47 -18.28 27.19 12.84
N SER A 48 -17.70 27.05 14.03
CA SER A 48 -16.58 26.12 14.27
C SER A 48 -17.01 24.66 14.11
N ILE A 49 -18.20 24.29 14.59
CA ILE A 49 -18.76 22.94 14.42
C ILE A 49 -18.98 22.66 12.93
N TYR A 50 -19.59 23.56 12.17
CA TYR A 50 -19.77 23.37 10.72
C TYR A 50 -18.46 23.17 9.97
N ARG A 51 -17.42 23.95 10.31
CA ARG A 51 -16.08 23.78 9.73
C ARG A 51 -15.49 22.41 10.05
N LEU A 52 -15.68 21.94 11.28
CA LEU A 52 -15.22 20.61 11.71
C LEU A 52 -15.96 19.51 10.96
N CYS A 53 -17.29 19.55 10.92
CA CYS A 53 -18.12 18.59 10.20
C CYS A 53 -17.72 18.50 8.73
N ARG A 54 -17.51 19.64 8.07
CA ARG A 54 -17.04 19.68 6.68
C ARG A 54 -15.69 18.98 6.52
N ARG A 55 -14.72 19.24 7.40
CA ARG A 55 -13.41 18.58 7.34
C ARG A 55 -13.52 17.08 7.55
N ILE A 56 -14.34 16.64 8.52
CA ILE A 56 -14.57 15.21 8.78
C ILE A 56 -15.19 14.54 7.56
N SER A 57 -16.21 15.15 6.95
CA SER A 57 -16.84 14.60 5.74
C SER A 57 -15.87 14.49 4.56
N GLU A 58 -15.05 15.51 4.33
CA GLU A 58 -14.02 15.42 3.28
C GLU A 58 -13.00 14.33 3.57
N GLN A 59 -12.54 14.21 4.83
CA GLN A 59 -11.60 13.18 5.22
C GLN A 59 -12.19 11.77 5.04
N GLN A 60 -13.42 11.54 5.51
CA GLN A 60 -14.10 10.25 5.33
C GLN A 60 -14.27 9.88 3.86
N ARG A 61 -14.55 10.85 2.99
CA ARG A 61 -14.62 10.64 1.55
C ARG A 61 -13.27 10.22 0.97
N LEU A 62 -12.18 10.87 1.37
CA LEU A 62 -10.83 10.51 0.95
C LEU A 62 -10.39 9.14 1.48
N ASP A 63 -10.71 8.83 2.73
CA ASP A 63 -10.41 7.54 3.36
C ASP A 63 -11.17 6.42 2.64
N SER A 64 -12.44 6.62 2.32
CA SER A 64 -13.25 5.66 1.56
C SER A 64 -12.67 5.40 0.17
N GLN A 65 -12.24 6.45 -0.54
CA GLN A 65 -11.55 6.30 -1.83
C GLN A 65 -10.21 5.55 -1.70
N THR A 66 -9.47 5.81 -0.63
CA THR A 66 -8.19 5.15 -0.36
C THR A 66 -8.38 3.67 -0.06
N ILE A 67 -9.38 3.32 0.76
CA ILE A 67 -9.74 1.93 1.06
C ILE A 67 -10.15 1.19 -0.21
N GLN A 68 -10.97 1.80 -1.07
CA GLN A 68 -11.36 1.20 -2.35
C GLN A 68 -10.13 0.89 -3.21
N ARG A 69 -9.16 1.81 -3.30
CA ARG A 69 -7.91 1.56 -4.04
C ARG A 69 -7.08 0.43 -3.44
N LEU A 70 -6.96 0.37 -2.12
CA LEU A 70 -6.24 -0.72 -1.45
C LEU A 70 -6.88 -2.08 -1.70
N VAL A 71 -8.21 -2.16 -1.69
CA VAL A 71 -8.96 -3.37 -2.05
C VAL A 71 -8.67 -3.78 -3.49
N VAL A 72 -8.64 -2.83 -4.43
CA VAL A 72 -8.29 -3.12 -5.83
C VAL A 72 -6.84 -3.62 -5.96
N VAL A 73 -5.87 -3.03 -5.24
CA VAL A 73 -4.46 -3.50 -5.28
C VAL A 73 -4.33 -4.98 -4.88
N ASP A 74 -5.16 -5.42 -3.94
CA ASP A 74 -5.17 -6.80 -3.43
C ASP A 74 -6.11 -7.74 -4.20
N GLU A 75 -6.84 -7.22 -5.21
CA GLU A 75 -7.83 -7.98 -5.99
C GLU A 75 -7.20 -9.15 -6.76
N LEU A 76 -5.97 -8.95 -7.26
CA LEU A 76 -5.26 -9.94 -8.08
C LEU A 76 -4.30 -10.76 -7.22
N SER A 77 -4.56 -12.07 -7.17
CA SER A 77 -3.74 -13.01 -6.41
C SER A 77 -2.30 -13.14 -6.94
N ASP A 78 -1.38 -13.55 -6.07
CA ASP A 78 0.01 -13.82 -6.46
C ASP A 78 0.12 -14.87 -7.58
N GLU A 79 -0.80 -15.84 -7.62
CA GLU A 79 -0.85 -16.80 -8.71
C GLU A 79 -1.19 -16.16 -10.06
N PHE A 80 -2.10 -15.18 -10.07
CA PHE A 80 -2.43 -14.42 -11.27
C PHE A 80 -1.19 -13.69 -11.78
N TRP A 81 -0.49 -12.97 -10.91
CA TRP A 81 0.74 -12.26 -11.27
C TRP A 81 1.83 -13.21 -11.78
N ASN A 82 2.02 -14.35 -11.13
CA ASN A 82 2.96 -15.38 -11.59
C ASN A 82 2.63 -15.89 -13.00
N ARG A 83 1.35 -16.08 -13.32
CA ARG A 83 0.90 -16.44 -14.68
C ARG A 83 1.16 -15.31 -15.67
N ALA A 84 0.85 -14.06 -15.31
CA ALA A 84 1.11 -12.88 -16.12
C ALA A 84 2.59 -12.75 -16.46
N TYR A 85 3.49 -12.79 -15.48
CA TYR A 85 4.94 -12.69 -15.71
C TYR A 85 5.47 -13.82 -16.59
N LYS A 86 4.98 -15.05 -16.40
CA LYS A 86 5.37 -16.19 -17.23
C LYS A 86 4.92 -16.02 -18.68
N LYS A 87 3.72 -15.48 -18.92
CA LYS A 87 3.21 -15.21 -20.27
C LYS A 87 3.99 -14.07 -20.92
N VAL A 88 4.13 -12.94 -20.23
CA VAL A 88 4.86 -11.77 -20.72
C VAL A 88 6.32 -12.11 -21.04
N SER A 89 7.05 -12.76 -20.12
CA SER A 89 8.44 -13.16 -20.38
C SER A 89 8.60 -14.10 -21.57
N LYS A 90 7.65 -15.02 -21.79
CA LYS A 90 7.66 -15.94 -22.93
C LYS A 90 7.50 -15.22 -24.27
N GLU A 91 6.74 -14.12 -24.30
CA GLU A 91 6.47 -13.36 -25.53
C GLU A 91 7.47 -12.23 -25.78
N LEU A 92 7.97 -11.60 -24.70
CA LEU A 92 8.83 -10.43 -24.76
C LEU A 92 10.29 -10.81 -25.04
N ILE A 93 10.86 -11.78 -24.31
CA ILE A 93 12.28 -12.15 -24.42
C ILE A 93 12.70 -12.60 -25.83
N PRO A 94 11.89 -13.37 -26.58
CA PRO A 94 12.26 -13.73 -27.95
C PRO A 94 12.31 -12.54 -28.91
N LYS A 95 11.56 -11.46 -28.63
CA LYS A 95 11.51 -10.25 -29.47
C LYS A 95 12.58 -9.24 -29.06
N ILE A 96 12.78 -9.07 -27.76
CA ILE A 96 13.66 -8.06 -27.16
C ILE A 96 14.45 -8.73 -26.05
N LEU A 97 15.74 -8.95 -26.29
CA LEU A 97 16.59 -9.66 -25.33
C LEU A 97 16.85 -8.83 -24.06
N PHE A 98 16.82 -7.50 -24.16
CA PHE A 98 16.99 -6.58 -23.04
C PHE A 98 15.91 -5.49 -23.07
N PRO A 99 14.70 -5.80 -22.57
CA PRO A 99 13.63 -4.82 -22.53
C PRO A 99 13.92 -3.67 -21.54
N SER A 100 13.47 -2.48 -21.90
CA SER A 100 13.34 -1.30 -21.08
C SER A 100 12.15 -1.38 -20.13
N ASP A 101 12.13 -0.53 -19.11
CA ASP A 101 11.06 -0.49 -18.11
C ASP A 101 9.70 -0.18 -18.71
N THR A 102 9.67 0.65 -19.77
CA THR A 102 8.45 0.95 -20.53
C THR A 102 7.94 -0.27 -21.30
N GLU A 103 8.83 -1.05 -21.94
CA GLU A 103 8.44 -2.25 -22.68
C GLU A 103 7.89 -3.35 -21.74
N TYR A 104 8.46 -3.48 -20.53
CA TYR A 104 7.88 -4.35 -19.50
C TYR A 104 6.48 -3.90 -19.10
N ARG A 105 6.29 -2.59 -18.89
CA ARG A 105 4.99 -2.02 -18.51
C ARG A 105 3.95 -2.25 -19.60
N GLU A 106 4.26 -1.89 -20.84
CA GLU A 106 3.34 -2.05 -21.98
C GLU A 106 2.94 -3.51 -22.20
N ALA A 107 3.90 -4.45 -22.09
CA ALA A 107 3.60 -5.87 -22.23
C ALA A 107 2.67 -6.37 -21.11
N LEU A 108 2.83 -5.86 -19.88
CA LEU A 108 1.99 -6.22 -18.75
C LEU A 108 0.61 -5.54 -18.82
N GLU A 109 0.55 -4.26 -19.23
CA GLU A 109 -0.71 -3.53 -19.48
C GLU A 109 -1.53 -4.24 -20.55
N LYS A 110 -0.89 -4.74 -21.61
CA LYS A 110 -1.56 -5.54 -22.64
C LYS A 110 -2.16 -6.82 -22.07
N TYR A 111 -1.41 -7.56 -21.26
CA TYR A 111 -1.92 -8.77 -20.60
C TYR A 111 -3.10 -8.45 -19.67
N LEU A 112 -3.02 -7.35 -18.91
CA LEU A 112 -4.11 -6.91 -18.04
C LEU A 112 -5.34 -6.47 -18.84
N ALA A 113 -5.18 -5.79 -19.97
CA ALA A 113 -6.30 -5.44 -20.84
C ALA A 113 -7.07 -6.67 -21.35
N GLU A 114 -6.38 -7.80 -21.55
CA GLU A 114 -7.00 -9.05 -22.01
C GLU A 114 -7.67 -9.86 -20.89
N HIS A 115 -7.17 -9.76 -19.65
CA HIS A 115 -7.56 -10.67 -18.56
C HIS A 115 -8.20 -9.98 -17.33
N ALA A 116 -8.01 -8.68 -17.18
CA ALA A 116 -8.47 -7.86 -16.06
C ALA A 116 -8.56 -6.38 -16.48
N SER A 117 -9.34 -6.09 -17.52
CA SER A 117 -9.37 -4.76 -18.16
C SER A 117 -9.75 -3.63 -17.21
N HIS A 118 -10.62 -3.91 -16.24
CA HIS A 118 -11.10 -2.97 -15.23
C HIS A 118 -10.04 -2.63 -14.17
N TYR A 119 -8.99 -3.44 -14.01
CA TYR A 119 -8.04 -3.33 -12.90
C TYR A 119 -7.31 -1.98 -12.91
N ILE A 120 -6.72 -1.61 -14.05
CA ILE A 120 -5.95 -0.37 -14.17
C ILE A 120 -6.87 0.85 -14.07
N GLU A 121 -8.08 0.77 -14.62
CA GLU A 121 -9.08 1.84 -14.56
C GLU A 121 -9.54 2.10 -13.13
N ASN A 122 -9.85 1.05 -12.38
CA ASN A 122 -10.28 1.13 -10.97
C ASN A 122 -9.16 1.60 -10.05
N LEU A 123 -7.92 1.15 -10.30
CA LEU A 123 -6.76 1.54 -9.52
C LEU A 123 -6.37 3.01 -9.76
N GLY A 124 -6.54 3.47 -11.00
CA GLY A 124 -6.13 4.79 -11.46
C GLY A 124 -4.66 4.81 -11.92
N ARG A 125 -4.39 5.57 -12.99
CA ARG A 125 -3.12 5.52 -13.72
C ARG A 125 -1.89 5.87 -12.88
N ASN A 126 -1.99 6.86 -11.99
CA ASN A 126 -0.86 7.27 -11.14
C ASN A 126 -0.51 6.18 -10.12
N THR A 127 -1.51 5.56 -9.50
CA THR A 127 -1.32 4.47 -8.54
C THR A 127 -0.79 3.22 -9.25
N TRP A 128 -1.29 2.91 -10.45
CA TRP A 128 -0.76 1.85 -11.29
C TRP A 128 0.74 2.03 -11.59
N VAL A 129 1.14 3.22 -12.05
CA VAL A 129 2.56 3.50 -12.36
C VAL A 129 3.43 3.31 -11.12
N SER A 130 3.01 3.83 -9.97
CA SER A 130 3.74 3.67 -8.71
C SER A 130 3.82 2.21 -8.24
N LEU A 131 2.73 1.44 -8.35
CA LEU A 131 2.69 0.01 -8.02
C LEU A 131 3.62 -0.79 -8.96
N PHE A 132 3.58 -0.47 -10.25
CA PHE A 132 4.43 -1.11 -11.24
C PHE A 132 5.90 -0.89 -10.92
N GLU A 133 6.33 0.36 -10.74
CA GLU A 133 7.73 0.71 -10.49
C GLU A 133 8.26 0.11 -9.19
N SER A 134 7.44 0.11 -8.13
CA SER A 134 7.87 -0.33 -6.79
C SER A 134 7.84 -1.85 -6.60
N LYS A 135 6.78 -2.53 -7.04
CA LYS A 135 6.54 -3.96 -6.73
C LYS A 135 6.64 -4.86 -7.95
N LEU A 136 6.03 -4.50 -9.08
CA LEU A 136 5.87 -5.43 -10.21
C LEU A 136 7.11 -5.47 -11.13
N LEU A 137 7.80 -4.35 -11.28
CA LEU A 137 9.00 -4.20 -12.10
C LEU A 137 10.14 -5.14 -11.67
N PRO A 138 10.53 -5.25 -10.39
CA PRO A 138 11.56 -6.22 -9.98
C PRO A 138 11.12 -7.67 -10.24
N GLU A 139 9.86 -8.02 -10.01
CA GLU A 139 9.33 -9.37 -10.22
C GLU A 139 9.37 -9.79 -11.70
N ILE A 140 8.88 -8.93 -12.60
CA ILE A 140 8.91 -9.21 -14.04
C ILE A 140 10.35 -9.26 -14.57
N LYS A 141 11.25 -8.38 -14.08
CA LYS A 141 12.67 -8.40 -14.43
C LYS A 141 13.32 -9.71 -14.02
N ASN A 142 13.07 -10.20 -12.81
CA ASN A 142 13.56 -11.49 -12.34
C ASN A 142 13.06 -12.65 -13.22
N LYS A 143 11.77 -12.65 -13.57
CA LYS A 143 11.20 -13.70 -14.43
C LYS A 143 11.82 -13.68 -15.83
N CYS A 144 12.01 -12.49 -16.39
CA CYS A 144 12.62 -12.30 -17.70
C CYS A 144 14.12 -12.65 -17.68
N GLN A 145 14.84 -12.37 -16.59
CA GLN A 145 16.21 -12.81 -16.40
C GLN A 145 16.34 -14.33 -16.38
N SER A 146 15.49 -15.03 -15.62
CA SER A 146 15.45 -16.50 -15.63
C SER A 146 15.21 -17.02 -17.04
N LYS A 147 14.27 -16.44 -17.79
CA LYS A 147 13.99 -16.86 -19.17
C LYS A 147 15.16 -16.66 -20.13
N ARG A 148 15.94 -15.58 -19.95
CA ARG A 148 17.17 -15.33 -20.70
C ARG A 148 18.26 -16.34 -20.35
N ASN A 149 18.40 -16.69 -19.08
CA ASN A 149 19.36 -17.71 -18.65
C ASN A 149 19.03 -19.09 -19.25
N ASP A 150 17.74 -19.46 -19.29
CA ASP A 150 17.26 -20.68 -19.94
C ASP A 150 17.60 -20.67 -21.44
N LEU A 151 17.35 -19.54 -22.11
CA LEU A 151 17.67 -19.38 -23.53
C LEU A 151 19.19 -19.52 -23.77
N ALA A 152 20.01 -18.87 -22.95
CA ALA A 152 21.46 -18.98 -23.04
C ALA A 152 21.96 -20.41 -22.78
N ALA A 153 21.36 -21.13 -21.83
CA ALA A 153 21.65 -22.54 -21.57
C ALA A 153 21.29 -23.40 -22.78
N ASN A 154 20.11 -23.20 -23.35
CA ASN A 154 19.67 -23.92 -24.55
C ASN A 154 20.58 -23.65 -25.75
N ILE A 155 21.02 -22.40 -25.96
CA ILE A 155 21.97 -22.05 -27.02
C ILE A 155 23.31 -22.78 -26.80
N ARG A 156 23.87 -22.72 -25.59
CA ARG A 156 25.12 -23.44 -25.25
C ARG A 156 24.99 -24.94 -25.51
N ASN A 157 23.90 -25.55 -25.04
CA ASN A 157 23.64 -26.97 -25.25
C ASN A 157 23.51 -27.30 -26.74
N THR A 158 22.79 -26.47 -27.51
CA THR A 158 22.61 -26.68 -28.95
C THR A 158 23.92 -26.55 -29.72
N ILE A 159 24.74 -25.55 -29.41
CA ILE A 159 26.07 -25.39 -30.00
C ILE A 159 26.94 -26.61 -29.66
N PHE A 160 26.93 -27.05 -28.41
CA PHE A 160 27.70 -28.22 -27.99
C PHE A 160 27.21 -29.52 -28.65
N SER A 161 25.90 -29.73 -28.80
CA SER A 161 25.38 -30.91 -29.49
C SER A 161 25.76 -30.93 -30.98
N ASN A 162 25.78 -29.77 -31.65
CA ASN A 162 26.12 -29.70 -33.08
C ASN A 162 27.63 -29.72 -33.35
N PHE A 163 28.44 -29.14 -32.47
CA PHE A 163 29.88 -28.95 -32.71
C PHE A 163 30.78 -29.66 -31.67
N GLY A 164 30.30 -29.86 -30.45
CA GLY A 164 31.05 -30.40 -29.32
C GLY A 164 31.50 -31.84 -29.54
N GLU A 165 30.58 -32.79 -29.74
CA GLU A 165 30.96 -34.22 -29.82
C GLU A 165 31.99 -34.53 -30.92
N GLN A 166 31.95 -33.80 -32.04
CA GLN A 166 32.83 -34.05 -33.18
C GLN A 166 34.04 -33.09 -33.27
N LYS A 167 33.91 -31.81 -32.88
CA LYS A 167 34.93 -30.78 -33.11
C LYS A 167 35.51 -30.13 -31.84
N LEU A 168 34.88 -30.24 -30.66
CA LEU A 168 35.33 -29.54 -29.45
C LEU A 168 35.20 -30.41 -28.18
N GLU A 169 36.33 -30.68 -27.52
CA GLU A 169 36.29 -31.35 -26.21
C GLU A 169 35.57 -30.48 -25.17
N CYS A 170 34.69 -31.08 -24.36
CA CYS A 170 33.95 -30.37 -23.31
C CYS A 170 34.85 -30.08 -22.10
N VAL A 171 34.81 -28.85 -21.61
CA VAL A 171 35.40 -28.48 -20.32
C VAL A 171 34.30 -27.95 -19.40
N ASP A 172 34.11 -28.64 -18.29
CA ASP A 172 33.16 -28.26 -17.25
C ASP A 172 33.66 -27.06 -16.42
N SER A 173 32.74 -26.32 -15.80
CA SER A 173 33.08 -25.17 -14.95
C SER A 173 33.78 -25.56 -13.65
N SER A 174 33.80 -26.85 -13.30
CA SER A 174 34.52 -27.42 -12.17
C SER A 174 35.93 -27.92 -12.53
N ALA A 175 36.36 -27.70 -13.78
CA ALA A 175 37.59 -28.28 -14.29
C ALA A 175 38.79 -27.67 -13.58
N SER A 176 39.72 -28.52 -13.16
CA SER A 176 40.96 -28.04 -12.56
C SER A 176 41.76 -27.23 -13.58
N SER A 177 42.55 -26.27 -13.10
CA SER A 177 43.43 -25.45 -13.95
C SER A 177 44.31 -26.32 -14.87
N LYS A 178 44.75 -27.49 -14.38
CA LYS A 178 45.51 -28.48 -15.16
C LYS A 178 44.70 -29.06 -16.32
N LYS A 179 43.44 -29.47 -16.07
CA LYS A 179 42.53 -30.00 -17.11
C LYS A 179 42.22 -28.95 -18.18
N VAL A 180 42.06 -27.68 -17.79
CA VAL A 180 41.88 -26.57 -18.73
C VAL A 180 43.13 -26.35 -19.59
N ALA A 181 44.32 -26.44 -18.99
CA ALA A 181 45.59 -26.28 -19.72
C ALA A 181 45.85 -27.42 -20.71
N GLU A 182 45.47 -28.66 -20.36
CA GLU A 182 45.54 -29.82 -21.25
C GLU A 182 44.53 -29.69 -22.40
N TRP A 183 43.30 -29.29 -22.12
CA TRP A 183 42.28 -29.02 -23.14
C TRP A 183 42.72 -27.97 -24.16
N LYS A 184 43.31 -26.85 -23.71
CA LYS A 184 43.85 -25.81 -24.62
C LYS A 184 44.94 -26.32 -25.56
N LYS A 185 45.67 -27.37 -25.15
CA LYS A 185 46.76 -27.98 -25.94
C LYS A 185 46.28 -29.15 -26.80
N SER A 186 45.02 -29.57 -26.69
CA SER A 186 44.52 -30.72 -27.43
C SER A 186 44.43 -30.41 -28.93
N ALA A 187 44.70 -31.42 -29.75
CA ALA A 187 44.73 -31.27 -31.22
C ALA A 187 43.38 -30.80 -31.76
N LYS A 188 42.28 -31.30 -31.19
CA LYS A 188 40.90 -30.90 -31.53
C LYS A 188 40.67 -29.41 -31.29
N THR A 189 41.04 -28.90 -30.12
CA THR A 189 40.87 -27.48 -29.79
C THR A 189 41.70 -26.58 -30.71
N ARG A 190 42.90 -27.01 -31.07
CA ARG A 190 43.81 -26.24 -31.94
C ARG A 190 43.43 -26.28 -33.44
N GLU A 191 42.62 -27.23 -33.86
CA GLU A 191 42.10 -27.31 -35.24
C GLU A 191 40.80 -26.50 -35.41
N ALA A 192 40.08 -26.26 -34.31
CA ALA A 192 38.83 -25.48 -34.30
C ALA A 192 39.03 -23.95 -34.22
N TYR A 193 40.24 -23.47 -33.89
CA TYR A 193 40.62 -22.05 -33.73
C TYR A 193 41.82 -21.70 -34.61
#